data_AF-D5RNG4-F1
#
_entry.id   AF-D5RNG4-F1
#
_cell.length_a   1.000
_cell.length_b   1.000
_cell.length_c   1.000
_cell.angle_alpha   90.00
_cell.angle_beta   90.00
_cell.angle_gamma   90.00
#
_symmetry.space_group_name_H-M   'P 1'
#
loop_
_entity.id
_entity.type
_entity.pdbx_description
1 polymer ?
#
loop_
_entity_poly.entity_id
_entity_poly.type
_entity_poly.pdbx_seq_one_letter_code
_entity_poly.pdbx_strand_id
1 'polypeptide(L)'
;PAVALLAQAARMAMAARDDAGSRSLLIREIMSAATLDAARVADGLVLNGRIAQAWDAAERLAVALGNPALDAAMARARAEYFEREEPRYRAMVQAAQLRLANPANPPAWPMSSADFAGWTAPALAKLVPLRDAALDEAVRRGDTAASTAQFNMMVSLGLALLALLAALGGVLLLLKRLVAPVRELTVSVTGIAAGALDQAVPHAGRADEVGEMAQAVEVLRQNSIERVRMQQAEAAAQAERARRAANLESLVRGFEGKVGEMVGIVSSASSELEATARSMTSTAGATNDQAGLVAGAAGEASGGVRT
;
A
#
# COMPACT_ATOMS: atom_id res chain seq x y z
N PRO A 1 7.18 24.75 29.41
CA PRO A 1 6.80 25.52 30.63
C PRO A 1 7.88 25.54 31.72
N ALA A 2 8.42 24.38 32.14
CA ALA A 2 9.40 24.32 33.22
C ALA A 2 10.75 25.01 32.93
N VAL A 3 11.28 24.88 31.71
CA VAL A 3 12.53 25.55 31.27
C VAL A 3 12.41 27.08 31.37
N ALA A 4 11.23 27.64 31.06
CA ALA A 4 10.99 29.08 31.17
C ALA A 4 11.00 29.56 32.63
N LEU A 5 10.45 28.76 33.55
CA LEU A 5 10.47 29.04 34.99
C LEU A 5 11.89 28.95 35.56
N LEU A 6 12.70 28.00 35.10
CA LEU A 6 14.12 27.89 35.46
C LEU A 6 14.91 29.12 35.01
N ALA A 7 14.73 29.55 33.77
CA ALA A 7 15.32 30.79 33.27
C ALA A 7 14.85 32.02 34.06
N GLN A 8 13.59 32.04 34.51
CA GLN A 8 13.07 33.10 35.37
C GLN A 8 13.71 33.08 36.76
N ALA A 9 13.90 31.91 37.38
CA ALA A 9 14.58 31.77 38.66
C ALA A 9 16.03 32.29 38.58
N ALA A 10 16.74 31.91 37.50
CA ALA A 10 18.09 32.40 37.21
C ALA A 10 18.13 33.93 37.06
N ARG A 11 17.15 34.52 36.38
CA ARG A 11 17.03 35.99 36.23
C ARG A 11 16.78 36.68 37.57
N MET A 12 15.92 36.13 38.43
CA MET A 12 15.64 36.71 39.75
C MET A 12 16.85 36.62 40.68
N ALA A 13 17.59 35.51 40.65
CA ALA A 13 18.85 35.38 41.37
C ALA A 13 19.89 36.42 40.92
N MET A 14 20.00 36.66 39.61
CA MET A 14 20.89 37.67 39.05
C MET A 14 20.44 39.10 39.40
N ALA A 15 19.14 39.39 39.36
CA ALA A 15 18.63 40.70 39.79
C ALA A 15 19.00 41.01 41.24
N ALA A 16 18.84 40.03 42.15
CA ALA A 16 19.27 40.19 43.55
C ALA A 16 20.78 40.46 43.67
N ARG A 17 21.61 39.75 42.89
CA ARG A 17 23.07 39.97 42.84
C ARG A 17 23.42 41.35 42.29
N ASP A 18 22.76 41.81 41.25
CA ASP A 18 23.04 43.08 40.59
C ASP A 18 22.64 44.28 41.49
N ASP A 19 21.49 44.18 42.18
CA ASP A 19 21.10 45.16 43.20
C ASP A 19 22.06 45.15 44.40
N ALA A 20 22.55 43.98 44.82
CA ALA A 20 23.56 43.87 45.86
C ALA A 20 24.92 44.45 45.44
N GLY A 21 25.28 44.32 44.16
CA GLY A 21 26.42 44.99 43.56
C GLY A 21 26.26 46.51 43.57
N SER A 22 25.10 46.99 43.15
CA SER A 22 24.75 48.42 43.14
C SER A 22 24.81 49.01 44.55
N ARG A 23 24.31 48.27 45.56
CA ARG A 23 24.43 48.64 46.96
C ARG A 23 25.88 48.74 47.41
N SER A 24 26.72 47.81 46.99
CA SER A 24 28.15 47.82 47.32
C SER A 24 28.85 49.06 46.74
N LEU A 25 28.53 49.44 45.50
CA LEU A 25 29.06 50.67 44.87
C LEU A 25 28.60 51.93 45.63
N LEU A 26 27.31 52.00 45.97
CA LEU A 26 26.75 53.11 46.74
C LEU A 26 27.40 53.26 48.11
N ILE A 27 27.58 52.17 48.85
CA ILE A 27 28.26 52.21 50.16
C ILE A 27 29.70 52.72 50.00
N ARG A 28 30.42 52.27 48.96
CA ARG A 28 31.78 52.75 48.69
C ARG A 28 31.80 54.25 48.37
N GLU A 29 30.86 54.74 47.58
CA GLU A 29 30.69 56.17 47.29
C GLU A 29 30.48 56.96 48.60
N ILE A 30 29.53 56.52 49.44
CA ILE A 30 29.21 57.09 50.75
C ILE A 30 30.42 57.11 51.68
N MET A 31 31.21 56.03 51.73
CA MET A 31 32.41 55.95 52.57
C MET A 31 33.49 56.96 52.15
N SER A 32 33.57 57.28 50.86
CA SER A 32 34.56 58.20 50.30
C SER A 32 34.11 59.67 50.26
N ALA A 33 32.82 59.92 50.51
CA ALA A 33 32.24 61.25 50.39
C ALA A 33 32.73 62.18 51.53
N ALA A 34 33.08 63.42 51.17
CA ALA A 34 33.46 64.45 52.13
C ALA A 34 32.27 64.89 53.00
N THR A 35 31.06 64.92 52.42
CA THR A 35 29.79 65.19 53.10
C THR A 35 28.77 64.13 52.74
N LEU A 36 27.97 63.69 53.72
CA LEU A 36 26.94 62.67 53.53
C LEU A 36 25.63 63.30 53.02
N ASP A 37 25.04 62.69 51.99
CA ASP A 37 23.73 63.05 51.46
C ASP A 37 22.66 62.08 51.98
N ALA A 38 21.62 62.63 52.61
CA ALA A 38 20.49 61.86 53.13
C ALA A 38 19.78 61.04 52.04
N ALA A 39 19.67 61.58 50.82
CA ALA A 39 19.04 60.88 49.70
C ALA A 39 19.83 59.63 49.32
N ARG A 40 21.16 59.74 49.22
CA ARG A 40 22.05 58.60 48.91
C ARG A 40 22.03 57.53 49.99
N VAL A 41 21.94 57.90 51.27
CA VAL A 41 21.77 56.92 52.36
C VAL A 41 20.41 56.22 52.26
N ALA A 42 19.34 56.93 51.87
CA ALA A 42 18.02 56.35 51.66
C ALA A 42 17.98 55.38 50.45
N ASP A 43 18.70 55.67 49.37
CA ASP A 43 18.82 54.77 48.21
C ASP A 43 19.38 53.39 48.61
N GLY A 44 20.26 53.34 49.62
CA GLY A 44 20.78 52.08 50.17
C GLY A 44 19.70 51.21 50.79
N LEU A 45 18.70 51.81 51.44
CA LEU A 45 17.54 51.09 51.99
C LEU A 45 16.62 50.58 50.88
N VAL A 46 16.44 51.35 49.81
CA VAL A 46 15.67 50.93 48.64
C VAL A 46 16.31 49.70 47.99
N LEU A 47 17.63 49.70 47.82
CA LEU A 47 18.36 48.56 47.28
C LEU A 47 18.24 47.31 48.18
N ASN A 48 18.25 47.46 49.52
CA ASN A 48 17.97 46.34 50.42
C ASN A 48 16.59 45.71 50.14
N GLY A 49 15.56 46.53 49.97
CA GLY A 49 14.21 46.07 49.64
C GLY A 49 14.16 45.33 48.30
N ARG A 50 14.83 45.85 47.28
CA ARG A 50 14.90 45.21 45.94
C ARG A 50 15.63 43.86 45.97
N ILE A 51 16.75 43.76 46.68
CA ILE A 51 17.47 42.49 46.87
C ILE A 51 16.56 41.46 47.52
N ALA A 52 15.86 41.83 48.59
CA ALA A 52 14.93 40.93 49.28
C ALA A 52 13.79 40.50 48.35
N GLN A 53 13.18 41.43 47.62
CA GLN A 53 12.10 41.13 46.67
C GLN A 53 12.54 40.18 45.56
N ALA A 54 13.70 40.44 44.94
CA ALA A 54 14.24 39.60 43.87
C ALA A 54 14.60 38.20 44.39
N TRP A 55 15.20 38.11 45.58
CA TRP A 55 15.54 36.84 46.20
C TRP A 55 14.30 36.01 46.54
N ASP A 56 13.30 36.63 47.16
CA ASP A 56 12.04 35.99 47.56
C ASP A 56 11.23 35.52 46.33
N ALA A 57 11.33 36.24 45.20
CA ALA A 57 10.81 35.78 43.91
C ALA A 57 11.57 34.56 43.37
N ALA A 58 12.91 34.54 43.49
CA ALA A 58 13.71 33.37 43.12
C ALA A 58 13.40 32.15 43.99
N GLU A 59 13.19 32.34 45.29
CA GLU A 59 12.81 31.29 46.25
C GLU A 59 11.45 30.68 45.91
N ARG A 60 10.44 31.50 45.67
CA ARG A 60 9.12 31.00 45.22
C ARG A 60 9.21 30.15 43.95
N LEU A 61 10.04 30.58 42.98
CA LEU A 61 10.24 29.83 41.74
C LEU A 61 10.98 28.51 42.00
N ALA A 62 12.02 28.52 42.82
CA ALA A 62 12.76 27.31 43.18
C ALA A 62 11.85 26.27 43.88
N VAL A 63 11.05 26.71 44.86
CA VAL A 63 10.07 25.87 45.55
C VAL A 63 9.03 25.31 44.58
N ALA A 64 8.49 26.14 43.68
CA ALA A 64 7.53 25.69 42.68
C ALA A 64 8.10 24.67 41.68
N LEU A 65 9.41 24.73 41.43
CA LEU A 65 10.12 23.80 40.55
C LEU A 65 10.45 22.46 41.23
N GLY A 66 10.52 22.41 42.56
CA GLY A 66 10.75 21.20 43.35
C GLY A 66 12.02 20.47 42.98
N ASN A 67 13.12 21.20 42.73
CA ASN A 67 14.37 20.63 42.24
C ASN A 67 15.45 20.62 43.35
N PRO A 68 16.01 19.44 43.70
CA PRO A 68 17.00 19.34 44.78
C PRO A 68 18.27 20.18 44.59
N ALA A 69 18.71 20.42 43.35
CA ALA A 69 19.89 21.24 43.09
C ALA A 69 19.61 22.72 43.33
N LEU A 70 18.40 23.20 42.97
CA LEU A 70 17.97 24.56 43.29
C LEU A 70 17.78 24.74 44.80
N ASP A 71 17.20 23.75 45.49
CA ASP A 71 17.03 23.77 46.94
C ASP A 71 18.39 23.83 47.66
N ALA A 72 19.35 23.02 47.22
CA ALA A 72 20.71 23.04 47.75
C ALA A 72 21.42 24.39 47.50
N ALA A 73 21.28 24.96 46.30
CA ALA A 73 21.86 26.25 45.95
C ALA A 73 21.21 27.39 46.76
N MET A 74 19.90 27.33 46.98
CA MET A 74 19.15 28.28 47.81
C MET A 74 19.61 28.23 49.26
N ALA A 75 19.68 27.03 49.85
CA ALA A 75 20.15 26.82 51.22
C ALA A 75 21.59 27.33 51.41
N ARG A 76 22.47 27.06 50.43
CA ARG A 76 23.84 27.54 50.44
C ARG A 76 23.91 29.07 50.41
N ALA A 77 23.18 29.72 49.52
CA ALA A 77 23.16 31.17 49.44
C ALA A 77 22.59 31.82 50.71
N ARG A 78 21.56 31.22 51.32
CA ARG A 78 21.02 31.65 52.61
C ARG A 78 22.08 31.63 53.71
N ALA A 79 22.76 30.50 53.89
CA ALA A 79 23.79 30.34 54.92
C ALA A 79 25.02 31.21 54.63
N GLU A 80 25.51 31.20 53.39
CA GLU A 80 26.78 31.83 53.06
C GLU A 80 26.68 33.33 52.83
N TYR A 81 25.58 33.85 52.27
CA TYR A 81 25.39 35.28 51.99
C TYR A 81 24.49 35.96 53.02
N PHE A 82 23.24 35.50 53.17
CA PHE A 82 22.24 36.21 53.99
C PHE A 82 22.51 36.11 55.49
N GLU A 83 23.01 34.99 55.97
CA GLU A 83 23.33 34.80 57.39
C GLU A 83 24.73 35.34 57.73
N ARG A 84 25.71 35.12 56.85
CA ARG A 84 27.12 35.44 57.14
C ARG A 84 27.61 36.79 56.63
N GLU A 85 27.17 37.24 55.44
CA GLU A 85 27.68 38.47 54.81
C GLU A 85 26.75 39.67 54.93
N GLU A 86 25.43 39.46 54.83
CA GLU A 86 24.43 40.52 54.93
C GLU A 86 24.49 41.34 56.23
N PRO A 87 24.81 40.78 57.42
CA PRO A 87 25.00 41.59 58.63
C PRO A 87 26.08 42.66 58.49
N ARG A 88 27.14 42.42 57.70
CA ARG A 88 28.20 43.41 57.45
C ARG A 88 27.68 44.56 56.59
N TYR A 89 26.90 44.27 55.55
CA TYR A 89 26.23 45.32 54.76
C TYR A 89 25.28 46.16 55.63
N ARG A 90 24.49 45.52 56.49
CA ARG A 90 23.60 46.22 57.42
C ARG A 90 24.36 47.14 58.38
N ALA A 91 25.49 46.69 58.92
CA ALA A 91 26.34 47.52 59.79
C ALA A 91 26.88 48.76 59.05
N MET A 92 27.25 48.62 57.78
CA MET A 92 27.68 49.76 56.96
C MET A 92 26.57 50.78 56.73
N VAL A 93 25.36 50.33 56.38
CA VAL A 93 24.20 51.22 56.19
C VAL A 93 23.81 51.91 57.51
N GLN A 94 23.82 51.17 58.62
CA GLN A 94 23.54 51.73 59.96
C GLN A 94 24.58 52.78 60.35
N ALA A 95 25.87 52.53 60.08
CA ALA A 95 26.92 53.51 60.32
C ALA A 95 26.70 54.79 59.49
N ALA A 96 26.28 54.67 58.23
CA ALA A 96 25.95 55.83 57.40
C ALA A 96 24.79 56.66 57.98
N GLN A 97 23.74 56.01 58.47
CA GLN A 97 22.62 56.66 59.14
C GLN A 97 23.04 57.39 60.44
N LEU A 98 23.88 56.75 61.26
CA LEU A 98 24.37 57.36 62.50
C LEU A 98 25.27 58.57 62.22
N ARG A 99 26.12 58.51 61.20
CA ARG A 99 26.94 59.65 60.76
C ARG A 99 26.08 60.80 60.23
N LEU A 100 24.97 60.51 59.55
CA LEU A 100 24.01 61.52 59.10
C LEU A 100 23.29 62.19 60.29
N ALA A 101 22.93 61.40 61.31
CA ALA A 101 22.25 61.90 62.50
C ALA A 101 23.17 62.72 63.44
N ASN A 102 24.48 62.43 63.45
CA ASN A 102 25.47 63.13 64.27
C ASN A 102 26.68 63.62 63.46
N PRO A 103 26.52 64.68 62.63
CA PRO A 103 27.59 65.17 61.76
C PRO A 103 28.74 65.84 62.52
N ALA A 104 28.50 66.34 63.74
CA ALA A 104 29.53 67.01 64.55
C ALA A 104 30.55 66.02 65.17
N ASN A 105 30.14 64.78 65.42
CA ASN A 105 31.02 63.71 65.91
C ASN A 105 30.64 62.37 65.25
N PRO A 106 31.01 62.17 63.97
CA PRO A 106 30.55 61.03 63.21
C PRO A 106 31.27 59.74 63.66
N PRO A 107 30.56 58.63 63.94
CA PRO A 107 31.19 57.38 64.34
C PRO A 107 32.07 56.81 63.22
N ALA A 108 33.13 56.07 63.58
CA ALA A 108 34.01 55.40 62.64
C ALA A 108 33.24 54.38 61.77
N TRP A 109 33.70 54.18 60.53
CA TRP A 109 33.18 53.12 59.68
C TRP A 109 33.52 51.74 60.28
N PRO A 110 32.61 50.75 60.19
CA PRO A 110 32.87 49.39 60.68
C PRO A 110 34.08 48.70 60.04
N MET A 111 34.50 49.11 58.85
CA MET A 111 35.68 48.61 58.16
C MET A 111 36.28 49.66 57.21
N SER A 112 37.53 49.45 56.78
CA SER A 112 38.18 50.34 55.81
C SER A 112 37.58 50.20 54.40
N SER A 113 37.77 51.22 53.56
CA SER A 113 37.33 51.18 52.16
C SER A 113 38.04 50.08 51.35
N ALA A 114 39.30 49.79 51.67
CA ALA A 114 40.08 48.72 51.05
C ALA A 114 39.55 47.33 51.43
N ASP A 115 39.27 47.11 52.72
CA ASP A 115 38.72 45.84 53.20
C ASP A 115 37.32 45.60 52.63
N PHE A 116 36.49 46.65 52.60
CA PHE A 116 35.17 46.58 51.99
C PHE A 116 35.27 46.20 50.50
N ALA A 117 36.15 46.86 49.74
CA ALA A 117 36.35 46.54 48.33
C ALA A 117 36.83 45.08 48.12
N GLY A 118 37.81 44.61 48.89
CA GLY A 118 38.32 43.24 48.79
C GLY A 118 37.31 42.16 49.19
N TRP A 119 36.37 42.50 50.07
CA TRP A 119 35.35 41.58 50.57
C TRP A 119 34.11 41.47 49.66
N THR A 120 33.68 42.56 49.02
CA THR A 120 32.41 42.61 48.28
C THR A 120 32.29 41.59 47.15
N ALA A 121 33.32 41.46 46.30
CA ALA A 121 33.27 40.54 45.16
C ALA A 121 33.12 39.05 45.60
N PRO A 122 33.94 38.53 46.53
CA PRO A 122 33.72 37.22 47.14
C PRO A 122 32.35 37.05 47.81
N ALA A 123 31.84 38.09 48.48
CA ALA A 123 30.52 38.04 49.10
C ALA A 123 29.41 37.86 48.04
N LEU A 124 29.40 38.70 47.01
CA LEU A 124 28.40 38.64 45.94
C LEU A 124 28.45 37.31 45.19
N ALA A 125 29.63 36.71 45.01
CA ALA A 125 29.81 35.41 44.34
C ALA A 125 28.95 34.30 44.96
N LYS A 126 28.58 34.41 46.22
CA LYS A 126 27.74 33.44 46.94
C LYS A 126 26.28 33.42 46.50
N LEU A 127 25.82 34.42 45.75
CA LEU A 127 24.48 34.45 45.15
C LEU A 127 24.41 33.76 43.77
N VAL A 128 25.57 33.50 43.14
CA VAL A 128 25.66 32.91 41.80
C VAL A 128 25.20 31.45 41.71
N PRO A 129 25.45 30.56 42.70
CA PRO A 129 25.11 29.14 42.57
C PRO A 129 23.65 28.85 42.24
N LEU A 130 22.71 29.69 42.66
CA LEU A 130 21.29 29.53 42.33
C LEU A 130 21.02 29.70 40.83
N ARG A 131 21.67 30.68 40.19
CA ARG A 131 21.59 30.88 38.74
C ARG A 131 22.14 29.64 38.03
N ASP A 132 23.31 29.18 38.44
CA ASP A 132 23.99 28.06 37.79
C ASP A 132 23.15 26.78 37.91
N ALA A 133 22.65 26.46 39.09
CA ALA A 133 21.75 25.32 39.29
C ALA A 133 20.47 25.41 38.43
N ALA A 134 19.89 26.61 38.30
CA ALA A 134 18.71 26.84 37.46
C ALA A 134 19.01 26.68 35.96
N LEU A 135 20.15 27.19 35.48
CA LEU A 135 20.55 27.06 34.08
C LEU A 135 20.97 25.62 33.73
N ASP A 136 21.70 24.94 34.60
CA ASP A 136 22.10 23.54 34.42
C ASP A 136 20.88 22.61 34.34
N GLU A 137 19.88 22.83 35.21
CA GLU A 137 18.62 22.11 35.16
C GLU A 137 17.81 22.44 33.88
N ALA A 138 17.84 23.70 33.43
CA ALA A 138 17.16 24.10 32.19
C ALA A 138 17.75 23.38 30.97
N VAL A 139 19.08 23.31 30.89
CA VAL A 139 19.81 22.56 29.85
C VAL A 139 19.46 21.08 29.93
N ARG A 140 19.57 20.47 31.13
CA ARG A 140 19.28 19.03 31.31
C ARG A 140 17.86 18.64 30.88
N ARG A 141 16.87 19.46 31.23
CA ARG A 141 15.48 19.26 30.78
C ARG A 141 15.34 19.44 29.28
N GLY A 142 16.04 20.41 28.70
CA GLY A 142 16.09 20.63 27.25
C GLY A 142 16.62 19.41 26.51
N ASP A 143 17.77 18.89 26.94
CA ASP A 143 18.42 17.73 26.32
C ASP A 143 17.57 16.46 26.43
N THR A 144 16.95 16.23 27.59
CA THR A 144 16.06 15.07 27.80
C THR A 144 14.81 15.16 26.92
N ALA A 145 14.22 16.35 26.78
CA ALA A 145 13.07 16.55 25.90
C ALA A 145 13.46 16.36 24.42
N ALA A 146 14.63 16.87 24.02
CA ALA A 146 15.15 16.72 22.66
C ALA A 146 15.46 15.25 22.33
N SER A 147 16.12 14.50 23.21
CA SER A 147 16.43 13.09 23.00
C SER A 147 15.17 12.23 22.92
N THR A 148 14.18 12.49 23.77
CA THR A 148 12.88 11.82 23.74
C THR A 148 12.14 12.11 22.44
N ALA A 149 12.14 13.37 21.98
CA ALA A 149 11.53 13.76 20.72
C ALA A 149 12.22 13.09 19.52
N GLN A 150 13.56 13.05 19.49
CA GLN A 150 14.34 12.38 18.46
C GLN A 150 14.06 10.86 18.43
N PHE A 151 14.03 10.20 19.59
CA PHE A 151 13.69 8.79 19.68
C PHE A 151 12.26 8.51 19.16
N ASN A 152 11.27 9.28 19.61
CA ASN A 152 9.89 9.15 19.14
C ASN A 152 9.75 9.40 17.64
N MET A 153 10.50 10.37 17.10
CA MET A 153 10.56 10.64 15.66
C MET A 153 11.16 9.45 14.90
N MET A 154 12.28 8.88 15.36
CA MET A 154 12.90 7.70 14.75
C MET A 154 11.96 6.48 14.78
N VAL A 155 11.30 6.22 15.91
CA VAL A 155 10.31 5.13 16.02
C VAL A 155 9.14 5.37 15.06
N SER A 156 8.62 6.59 15.00
CA SER A 156 7.51 6.94 14.10
C SER A 156 7.89 6.76 12.63
N LEU A 157 9.10 7.19 12.24
CA LEU A 157 9.63 6.98 10.89
C LEU A 157 9.85 5.50 10.58
N GLY A 158 10.35 4.72 11.55
CA GLY A 158 10.51 3.28 11.42
C GLY A 158 9.18 2.56 11.21
N LEU A 159 8.16 2.92 11.98
CA LEU A 159 6.79 2.38 11.83
C LEU A 159 6.16 2.80 10.50
N ALA A 160 6.35 4.05 10.07
CA ALA A 160 5.86 4.53 8.79
C ALA A 160 6.52 3.77 7.62
N LEU A 161 7.83 3.54 7.68
CA LEU A 161 8.55 2.75 6.68
C LEU A 161 8.08 1.29 6.67
N LEU A 162 7.89 0.68 7.83
CA LEU A 162 7.38 -0.69 7.95
C LEU A 162 5.97 -0.81 7.36
N ALA A 163 5.08 0.14 7.65
CA ALA A 163 3.74 0.19 7.08
C ALA A 163 3.77 0.34 5.55
N LEU A 164 4.66 1.19 5.02
CA LEU A 164 4.85 1.37 3.58
C LEU A 164 5.34 0.07 2.91
N LEU A 165 6.34 -0.61 3.51
CA LEU A 165 6.86 -1.88 3.00
C LEU A 165 5.81 -2.99 3.06
N ALA A 166 5.02 -3.05 4.13
CA ALA A 166 3.92 -4.01 4.26
C ALA A 166 2.84 -3.76 3.21
N ALA A 167 2.46 -2.50 2.96
CA ALA A 167 1.51 -2.14 1.92
C ALA A 167 2.04 -2.52 0.52
N LEU A 168 3.29 -2.17 0.22
CA LEU A 168 3.93 -2.52 -1.06
C LEU A 168 4.03 -4.04 -1.23
N GLY A 169 4.45 -4.76 -0.19
CA GLY A 169 4.49 -6.23 -0.16
C GLY A 169 3.12 -6.85 -0.40
N GLY A 170 2.07 -6.30 0.23
CA GLY A 170 0.68 -6.71 0.02
C GLY A 170 0.22 -6.52 -1.42
N VAL A 171 0.50 -5.36 -2.02
CA VAL A 171 0.18 -5.10 -3.44
C VAL A 171 0.91 -6.07 -4.36
N LEU A 172 2.22 -6.28 -4.16
CA LEU A 172 3.00 -7.20 -4.98
C LEU A 172 2.51 -8.66 -4.86
N LEU A 173 2.16 -9.09 -3.66
CA LEU A 173 1.58 -10.42 -3.41
C LEU A 173 0.24 -10.57 -4.12
N LEU A 174 -0.63 -9.57 -4.05
CA LEU A 174 -1.94 -9.58 -4.70
C LEU A 174 -1.81 -9.62 -6.22
N LEU A 175 -0.91 -8.81 -6.79
CA LEU A 175 -0.62 -8.82 -8.23
C LEU A 175 -0.13 -10.18 -8.71
N LYS A 176 0.80 -10.80 -7.96
CA LYS A 176 1.42 -12.08 -8.35
C LYS A 176 0.53 -13.29 -8.11
N ARG A 177 -0.24 -13.31 -7.01
CA ARG A 177 -1.04 -14.49 -6.63
C ARG A 177 -2.44 -14.50 -7.22
N LEU A 178 -3.01 -13.34 -7.49
CA LEU A 178 -4.39 -13.22 -7.97
C LEU A 178 -4.47 -12.60 -9.37
N VAL A 179 -4.00 -11.36 -9.53
CA VAL A 179 -4.27 -10.58 -10.76
C VAL A 179 -3.63 -11.18 -12.01
N ALA A 180 -2.33 -11.50 -11.97
CA ALA A 180 -1.65 -12.08 -13.14
C ALA A 180 -2.21 -13.47 -13.53
N PRO A 181 -2.39 -14.42 -12.60
CA PRO A 181 -2.98 -15.72 -12.90
C PRO A 181 -4.41 -15.64 -13.46
N VAL A 182 -5.27 -14.78 -12.92
CA VAL A 182 -6.63 -14.59 -13.44
C VAL A 182 -6.60 -14.03 -14.87
N ARG A 183 -5.69 -13.09 -15.15
CA ARG A 183 -5.49 -12.57 -16.52
C ARG A 183 -5.00 -13.65 -17.47
N GLU A 184 -4.06 -14.50 -17.06
CA GLU A 184 -3.56 -15.61 -17.87
C GLU A 184 -4.66 -16.64 -18.17
N LEU A 185 -5.48 -17.00 -17.18
CA LEU A 185 -6.63 -17.88 -17.40
C LEU A 185 -7.67 -17.25 -18.34
N THR A 186 -7.89 -15.94 -18.22
CA THR A 186 -8.79 -15.21 -19.12
C THR A 186 -8.30 -15.30 -20.56
N VAL A 187 -6.99 -15.13 -20.78
CA VAL A 187 -6.37 -15.31 -22.11
C VAL A 187 -6.58 -16.74 -22.62
N SER A 188 -6.34 -17.76 -21.79
CA SER A 188 -6.57 -19.16 -22.19
C SER A 188 -8.02 -19.43 -22.60
N VAL A 189 -9.01 -18.93 -21.85
CA VAL A 189 -10.43 -19.07 -22.21
C VAL A 189 -10.72 -18.41 -23.57
N THR A 190 -10.20 -17.21 -23.81
CA THR A 190 -10.39 -16.54 -25.11
C THR A 190 -9.70 -17.28 -26.26
N GLY A 191 -8.53 -17.88 -26.02
CA GLY A 191 -7.84 -18.72 -27.00
C GLY A 191 -8.60 -19.98 -27.36
N ILE A 192 -9.15 -20.69 -26.35
CA ILE A 192 -9.98 -21.87 -26.54
C ILE A 192 -11.21 -21.53 -27.39
N ALA A 193 -11.87 -20.41 -27.09
CA ALA A 193 -13.02 -19.94 -27.87
C ALA A 193 -12.66 -19.61 -29.33
N ALA A 194 -11.43 -19.19 -29.59
CA ALA A 194 -10.90 -18.95 -30.94
C ALA A 194 -10.36 -20.22 -31.63
N GLY A 195 -10.40 -21.39 -30.98
CA GLY A 195 -9.92 -22.66 -31.54
C GLY A 195 -8.45 -22.97 -31.29
N ALA A 196 -7.73 -22.17 -30.49
CA ALA A 196 -6.36 -22.45 -30.06
C ALA A 196 -6.36 -23.50 -28.94
N LEU A 197 -6.49 -24.77 -29.31
CA LEU A 197 -6.64 -25.90 -28.38
C LEU A 197 -5.32 -26.63 -28.07
N ASP A 198 -4.22 -26.25 -28.70
CA ASP A 198 -2.89 -26.82 -28.54
C ASP A 198 -2.14 -26.32 -27.30
N GLN A 199 -2.55 -25.17 -26.75
CA GLN A 199 -1.92 -24.58 -25.57
C GLN A 199 -2.41 -25.21 -24.27
N ALA A 200 -1.49 -25.49 -23.36
CA ALA A 200 -1.81 -25.95 -22.01
C ALA A 200 -2.41 -24.81 -21.16
N VAL A 201 -3.37 -25.14 -20.30
CA VAL A 201 -3.93 -24.16 -19.36
C VAL A 201 -2.95 -23.91 -18.21
N PRO A 202 -2.52 -22.65 -17.97
CA PRO A 202 -1.60 -22.32 -16.90
C PRO A 202 -2.27 -22.53 -15.53
N HIS A 203 -1.46 -22.69 -14.47
CA HIS A 203 -1.92 -22.79 -13.07
C HIS A 203 -2.74 -24.01 -12.65
N ALA A 204 -2.92 -25.03 -13.52
CA ALA A 204 -3.73 -26.22 -13.25
C ALA A 204 -3.28 -27.11 -12.08
N GLY A 205 -2.16 -26.80 -11.42
CA GLY A 205 -1.65 -27.51 -10.23
C GLY A 205 -1.70 -26.71 -8.92
N ARG A 206 -2.35 -25.54 -8.91
CA ARG A 206 -2.52 -24.75 -7.68
C ARG A 206 -3.59 -25.39 -6.78
N ALA A 207 -3.40 -25.28 -5.47
CA ALA A 207 -4.32 -25.79 -4.45
C ALA A 207 -5.24 -24.71 -3.86
N ASP A 208 -5.47 -23.63 -4.61
CA ASP A 208 -6.33 -22.50 -4.23
C ASP A 208 -7.42 -22.29 -5.28
N GLU A 209 -8.28 -21.29 -5.08
CA GLU A 209 -9.43 -20.99 -5.94
C GLU A 209 -9.00 -20.71 -7.40
N VAL A 210 -7.81 -20.16 -7.60
CA VAL A 210 -7.24 -19.96 -8.95
C VAL A 210 -6.91 -21.29 -9.60
N GLY A 211 -6.44 -22.26 -8.83
CA GLY A 211 -6.22 -23.64 -9.30
C GLY A 211 -7.52 -24.34 -9.69
N GLU A 212 -8.57 -24.20 -8.89
CA GLU A 212 -9.90 -24.72 -9.21
C GLU A 212 -10.44 -24.12 -10.52
N MET A 213 -10.28 -22.80 -10.70
CA MET A 213 -10.60 -22.13 -11.97
C MET A 213 -9.78 -22.69 -13.13
N ALA A 214 -8.47 -22.87 -12.96
CA ALA A 214 -7.60 -23.42 -14.00
C ALA A 214 -8.02 -24.84 -14.41
N GLN A 215 -8.40 -25.67 -13.44
CA GLN A 215 -8.88 -27.03 -13.70
C GLN A 215 -10.20 -27.02 -14.49
N ALA A 216 -11.13 -26.12 -14.17
CA ALA A 216 -12.36 -25.96 -14.92
C ALA A 216 -12.09 -25.52 -16.38
N VAL A 217 -11.13 -24.60 -16.58
CA VAL A 217 -10.71 -24.16 -17.92
C VAL A 217 -10.05 -25.32 -18.70
N GLU A 218 -9.27 -26.19 -18.05
CA GLU A 218 -8.71 -27.38 -18.71
C GLU A 218 -9.81 -28.37 -19.13
N VAL A 219 -10.83 -28.60 -18.30
CA VAL A 219 -11.99 -29.41 -18.69
C VAL A 219 -12.70 -28.81 -19.91
N LEU A 220 -12.84 -27.49 -19.97
CA LEU A 220 -13.41 -26.81 -21.14
C LEU A 220 -12.55 -27.02 -22.40
N ARG A 221 -11.21 -26.93 -22.28
CA ARG A 221 -10.28 -27.20 -23.38
C ARG A 221 -10.45 -28.64 -23.91
N GLN A 222 -10.46 -29.62 -23.01
CA GLN A 222 -10.62 -31.03 -23.37
C GLN A 222 -11.95 -31.30 -24.08
N ASN A 223 -13.04 -30.72 -23.57
CA ASN A 223 -14.34 -30.83 -24.22
C ASN A 223 -14.36 -30.21 -25.62
N SER A 224 -13.68 -29.08 -25.82
CA SER A 224 -13.54 -28.46 -27.15
C SER A 224 -12.71 -29.32 -28.11
N ILE A 225 -11.63 -29.96 -27.63
CA ILE A 225 -10.83 -30.91 -28.42
C ILE A 225 -11.69 -32.09 -28.85
N GLU A 226 -12.43 -32.70 -27.92
CA GLU A 226 -13.27 -33.85 -28.25
C GLU A 226 -14.40 -33.46 -29.21
N ARG A 227 -14.98 -32.27 -29.08
CA ARG A 227 -15.97 -31.75 -30.05
C ARG A 227 -15.40 -31.64 -31.46
N VAL A 228 -14.20 -31.06 -31.61
CA VAL A 228 -13.54 -30.96 -32.93
C VAL A 228 -13.26 -32.36 -33.49
N ARG A 229 -12.79 -33.28 -32.64
CA ARG A 229 -12.54 -34.67 -33.02
C ARG A 229 -13.80 -35.39 -33.50
N MET A 230 -14.91 -35.23 -32.77
CA MET A 230 -16.22 -35.79 -33.15
C MET A 230 -16.72 -35.21 -34.47
N GLN A 231 -16.61 -33.89 -34.68
CA GLN A 231 -17.00 -33.24 -35.93
C GLN A 231 -16.18 -33.76 -37.13
N GLN A 232 -14.87 -33.96 -36.95
CA GLN A 232 -14.02 -34.54 -37.99
C GLN A 232 -14.40 -36.00 -38.30
N ALA A 233 -14.70 -36.80 -37.28
CA ALA A 233 -15.14 -38.18 -37.44
C ALA A 233 -16.51 -38.27 -38.16
N GLU A 234 -17.46 -37.39 -37.82
CA GLU A 234 -18.76 -37.29 -38.49
C GLU A 234 -18.61 -36.86 -39.95
N ALA A 235 -17.78 -35.85 -40.23
CA ALA A 235 -17.51 -35.41 -41.59
C ALA A 235 -16.89 -36.52 -42.44
N ALA A 236 -15.93 -37.28 -41.89
CA ALA A 236 -15.33 -38.44 -42.55
C ALA A 236 -16.36 -39.56 -42.80
N ALA A 237 -17.24 -39.84 -41.84
CA ALA A 237 -18.31 -40.82 -42.00
C ALA A 237 -19.34 -40.40 -43.05
N GLN A 238 -19.71 -39.11 -43.10
CA GLN A 238 -20.59 -38.57 -44.14
C GLN A 238 -19.94 -38.66 -45.52
N ALA A 239 -18.66 -38.32 -45.65
CA ALA A 239 -17.91 -38.45 -46.90
C ALA A 239 -17.87 -39.90 -47.40
N GLU A 240 -17.64 -40.87 -46.50
CA GLU A 240 -17.69 -42.31 -46.85
C GLU A 240 -19.10 -42.76 -47.26
N ARG A 241 -20.15 -42.32 -46.56
CA ARG A 241 -21.54 -42.63 -46.95
C ARG A 241 -21.87 -42.06 -48.33
N ALA A 242 -21.48 -40.82 -48.60
CA ALA A 242 -21.66 -40.18 -49.90
C ALA A 242 -20.92 -40.95 -51.00
N ARG A 243 -19.67 -41.38 -50.75
CA ARG A 243 -18.89 -42.21 -51.67
C ARG A 243 -19.57 -43.55 -51.96
N ARG A 244 -20.08 -44.24 -50.92
CA ARG A 244 -20.83 -45.50 -51.10
C ARG A 244 -22.12 -45.30 -51.88
N ALA A 245 -22.86 -44.24 -51.60
CA ALA A 245 -24.10 -43.92 -52.33
C ALA A 245 -23.81 -43.67 -53.82
N ALA A 246 -22.80 -42.87 -54.14
CA ALA A 246 -22.38 -42.63 -55.53
C ALA A 246 -21.95 -43.93 -56.25
N ASN A 247 -21.22 -44.81 -55.55
CA ASN A 247 -20.84 -46.12 -56.10
C ASN A 247 -22.07 -47.00 -56.37
N LEU A 248 -23.02 -47.07 -55.43
CA LEU A 248 -24.27 -47.83 -55.60
C LEU A 248 -25.09 -47.28 -56.77
N GLU A 249 -25.22 -45.97 -56.88
CA GLU A 249 -25.95 -45.34 -57.98
C GLU A 249 -25.32 -45.66 -59.35
N SER A 250 -23.99 -45.68 -59.43
CA SER A 250 -23.28 -46.09 -60.64
C SER A 250 -23.52 -47.57 -60.98
N LEU A 251 -23.53 -48.46 -59.98
CA LEU A 251 -23.84 -49.87 -60.17
C LEU A 251 -25.28 -50.10 -60.62
N VAL A 252 -26.25 -49.38 -60.05
CA VAL A 252 -27.67 -49.44 -60.44
C VAL A 252 -27.85 -48.95 -61.88
N ARG A 253 -27.27 -47.80 -62.25
CA ARG A 253 -27.30 -47.31 -63.64
C ARG A 253 -26.70 -48.31 -64.63
N GLY A 254 -25.60 -48.96 -64.26
CA GLY A 254 -24.99 -50.02 -65.06
C GLY A 254 -25.88 -51.26 -65.18
N PHE A 255 -26.58 -51.64 -64.11
CA PHE A 255 -27.54 -52.74 -64.13
C PHE A 255 -28.77 -52.42 -64.99
N GLU A 256 -29.36 -51.24 -64.84
CA GLU A 256 -30.48 -50.76 -65.67
C GLU A 256 -30.11 -50.76 -67.16
N GLY A 257 -28.91 -50.31 -67.51
CA GLY A 257 -28.39 -50.38 -68.89
C GLY A 257 -28.34 -51.81 -69.42
N LYS A 258 -27.79 -52.75 -68.64
CA LYS A 258 -27.72 -54.18 -69.02
C LYS A 258 -29.09 -54.85 -69.12
N VAL A 259 -30.02 -54.52 -68.21
CA VAL A 259 -31.40 -55.02 -68.26
C VAL A 259 -32.12 -54.46 -69.48
N GLY A 260 -31.95 -53.17 -69.79
CA GLY A 260 -32.50 -52.55 -70.99
C GLY A 260 -32.00 -53.21 -72.27
N GLU A 261 -30.70 -53.53 -72.34
CA GLU A 261 -30.11 -54.30 -73.44
C GLU A 261 -30.73 -55.69 -73.56
N MET A 262 -30.82 -56.44 -72.46
CA MET A 262 -31.41 -57.78 -72.42
C MET A 262 -32.90 -57.77 -72.82
N VAL A 263 -33.69 -56.81 -72.34
CA VAL A 263 -35.11 -56.64 -72.74
C VAL A 263 -35.20 -56.30 -74.22
N GLY A 264 -34.29 -55.47 -74.74
CA GLY A 264 -34.18 -55.19 -76.17
C GLY A 264 -33.95 -56.45 -77.00
N ILE A 265 -33.01 -57.30 -76.58
CA ILE A 265 -32.72 -58.60 -77.23
C ILE A 265 -33.94 -59.54 -77.18
N VAL A 266 -34.63 -59.63 -76.04
CA VAL A 266 -35.83 -60.48 -75.90
C VAL A 266 -36.97 -59.96 -76.77
N SER A 267 -37.16 -58.64 -76.83
CA SER A 267 -38.18 -58.01 -77.68
C SER A 267 -37.90 -58.29 -79.16
N SER A 268 -36.66 -58.15 -79.62
CA SER A 268 -36.30 -58.45 -81.02
C SER A 268 -36.52 -59.91 -81.35
N ALA A 269 -36.11 -60.83 -80.46
CA ALA A 269 -36.33 -62.27 -80.64
C ALA A 269 -37.83 -62.62 -80.67
N SER A 270 -38.65 -61.93 -79.87
CA SER A 270 -40.11 -62.13 -79.85
C SER A 270 -40.77 -61.62 -81.13
N SER A 271 -40.37 -60.46 -81.66
CA SER A 271 -40.84 -59.96 -82.96
C SER A 271 -40.45 -60.89 -84.12
N GLU A 272 -39.26 -61.49 -84.05
CA GLU A 272 -38.79 -62.48 -85.02
C GLU A 272 -39.61 -63.78 -84.95
N LEU A 273 -39.94 -64.25 -83.74
CA LEU A 273 -40.86 -65.36 -83.49
C LEU A 273 -42.28 -65.07 -84.00
N GLU A 274 -42.80 -63.86 -83.77
CA GLU A 274 -44.11 -63.43 -84.27
C GLU A 274 -44.15 -63.41 -85.80
N ALA A 275 -43.11 -62.86 -86.44
CA ALA A 275 -42.97 -62.87 -87.89
C ALA A 275 -42.95 -64.31 -88.44
N THR A 276 -42.20 -65.20 -87.79
CA THR A 276 -42.15 -66.63 -88.13
C THR A 276 -43.52 -67.30 -87.98
N ALA A 277 -44.26 -67.03 -86.89
CA ALA A 277 -45.59 -67.57 -86.65
C ALA A 277 -46.63 -67.05 -87.66
N ARG A 278 -46.55 -65.77 -88.07
CA ARG A 278 -47.40 -65.21 -89.15
C ARG A 278 -47.09 -65.86 -90.49
N SER A 279 -45.82 -66.08 -90.80
CA SER A 279 -45.39 -66.78 -92.01
C SER A 279 -45.93 -68.22 -92.03
N MET A 280 -45.80 -68.95 -90.93
CA MET A 280 -46.36 -70.29 -90.77
C MET A 280 -47.89 -70.32 -90.92
N THR A 281 -48.61 -69.35 -90.34
CA THR A 281 -50.06 -69.20 -90.52
C THR A 281 -50.43 -68.95 -91.98
N SER A 282 -49.67 -68.11 -92.69
CA SER A 282 -49.87 -67.85 -94.12
C SER A 282 -49.61 -69.09 -94.97
N THR A 283 -48.55 -69.86 -94.70
CA THR A 283 -48.27 -71.12 -95.38
C THR A 283 -49.35 -72.18 -95.11
N ALA A 284 -49.83 -72.29 -93.86
CA ALA A 284 -50.93 -73.17 -93.51
C ALA A 284 -52.23 -72.77 -94.25
N GLY A 285 -52.53 -71.47 -94.33
CA GLY A 285 -53.64 -70.93 -95.12
C GLY A 285 -53.53 -71.29 -96.61
N ALA A 286 -52.37 -71.04 -97.22
CA ALA A 286 -52.11 -71.40 -98.61
C ALA A 286 -52.21 -72.92 -98.86
N THR A 287 -51.77 -73.74 -97.90
CA THR A 287 -51.91 -75.20 -97.97
C THR A 287 -53.38 -75.62 -97.93
N ASN A 288 -54.20 -74.94 -97.11
CA ASN A 288 -55.63 -75.21 -97.00
C ASN A 288 -56.38 -74.82 -98.28
N ASP A 289 -56.06 -73.67 -98.88
CA ASP A 289 -56.60 -73.24 -100.17
C ASP A 289 -56.20 -74.22 -101.29
N GLN A 290 -54.94 -74.67 -101.31
CA GLN A 290 -54.47 -75.67 -102.27
C GLN A 290 -55.17 -77.01 -102.08
N ALA A 291 -55.39 -77.45 -100.83
CA ALA A 291 -56.18 -78.65 -100.53
C ALA A 291 -57.62 -78.51 -101.02
N GLY A 292 -58.22 -77.31 -100.91
CA GLY A 292 -59.53 -76.98 -101.47
C GLY A 292 -59.56 -77.05 -103.00
N LEU A 293 -58.55 -76.51 -103.69
CA LEU A 293 -58.43 -76.59 -105.16
C LEU A 293 -58.27 -78.04 -105.64
N VAL A 294 -57.46 -78.85 -104.95
CA VAL A 294 -57.30 -80.28 -105.26
C VAL A 294 -58.60 -81.05 -105.02
N ALA A 295 -59.32 -80.76 -103.95
CA ALA A 295 -60.64 -81.35 -103.69
C ALA A 295 -61.66 -80.97 -104.78
N GLY A 296 -61.64 -79.73 -105.26
CA GLY A 296 -62.46 -79.26 -106.37
C GLY A 296 -62.15 -79.99 -107.69
N ALA A 297 -60.87 -80.09 -108.05
CA ALA A 297 -60.42 -80.82 -109.24
C ALA A 297 -60.74 -82.32 -109.17
N ALA A 298 -60.61 -82.95 -107.99
CA ALA A 298 -61.00 -84.33 -107.76
C ALA A 298 -62.54 -84.55 -107.89
N GLY A 299 -63.33 -83.54 -107.53
CA GLY A 299 -64.77 -83.50 -107.73
C GLY A 299 -65.17 -83.45 -109.21
N GLU A 300 -64.53 -82.60 -110.01
CA GLU A 300 -64.76 -82.52 -111.46
C GLU A 300 -64.36 -83.81 -112.19
N ALA A 301 -63.24 -84.43 -111.82
CA ALA A 301 -62.80 -85.70 -112.38
C ALA A 301 -63.79 -86.86 -112.06
N SER A 302 -64.42 -86.84 -110.88
CA SER A 302 -65.38 -87.88 -110.47
C SER A 302 -66.74 -87.74 -111.17
N GLY A 303 -67.13 -86.51 -111.55
CA GLY A 303 -68.40 -86.25 -112.25
C GLY A 303 -68.41 -86.70 -113.71
N GLY A 304 -67.25 -86.69 -114.38
CA GLY A 304 -67.13 -87.06 -115.79
C GLY A 304 -67.17 -88.57 -116.11
N VAL A 305 -67.27 -89.45 -115.11
CA VAL A 305 -67.15 -90.92 -115.29
C VAL A 305 -68.51 -91.64 -115.23
N ARG A 306 -69.64 -90.93 -115.33
CA ARG A 306 -70.96 -91.59 -115.38
C ARG A 306 -71.83 -91.00 -116.50
N THR A 307 -72.01 -91.83 -117.53
CA THR A 307 -72.88 -91.77 -118.72
C THR A 307 -72.43 -90.92 -119.90
#